data_AF-A0A2E8WVA5-F1
#
_entry.id   AF-A0A2E8WVA5-F1
#
_cell.length_a   1.000
_cell.length_b   1.000
_cell.length_c   1.000
_cell.angle_alpha   90.00
_cell.angle_beta   90.00
_cell.angle_gamma   90.00
#
_symmetry.space_group_name_H-M   'P 1'
#
loop_
_entity.id
_entity.type
_entity.pdbx_description
1 polymer ?
#
loop_
_entity_poly.entity_id
_entity_poly.type
_entity_poly.pdbx_seq_one_letter_code
_entity_poly.pdbx_strand_id
1 'polypeptide(L)'
;MRQTKITGYLTDVQNNIIVDFSTIKRNPISKFLYPKRLSFNSINQLPYSGGYFEFDGDKVYMEIQPFEGDPSIRINSVPANGRSDITNGPWIGSSGKQVRFKKNIPYIDM
;
A
#
# COMPACT_ATOMS: atom_id res chain seq x y z
N MET A 1 13.39 -16.92 -12.32
CA MET A 1 12.91 -15.70 -11.63
C MET A 1 11.82 -16.09 -10.64
N ARG A 2 11.98 -15.76 -9.35
CA ARG A 2 10.96 -16.04 -8.33
C ARG A 2 9.80 -15.06 -8.51
N GLN A 3 8.58 -15.57 -8.72
CA GLN A 3 7.39 -14.73 -8.84
C GLN A 3 7.19 -13.95 -7.53
N THR A 4 7.24 -12.62 -7.58
CA THR A 4 6.99 -11.78 -6.40
C THR A 4 5.53 -11.92 -6.01
N LYS A 5 5.26 -12.37 -4.79
CA LYS A 5 3.91 -12.47 -4.25
C LYS A 5 3.48 -11.10 -3.70
N ILE A 6 2.26 -10.70 -4.01
CA ILE A 6 1.61 -9.52 -3.39
C ILE A 6 1.05 -9.98 -2.04
N THR A 7 1.74 -9.61 -0.96
CA THR A 7 1.44 -10.05 0.41
C THR A 7 1.77 -8.94 1.40
N GLY A 8 1.22 -9.06 2.62
CA GLY A 8 1.42 -8.12 3.72
C GLY A 8 0.13 -7.37 4.03
N TYR A 9 0.24 -6.41 4.94
CA TYR A 9 -0.89 -5.73 5.55
C TYR A 9 -0.68 -4.23 5.63
N LEU A 10 -1.76 -3.46 5.59
CA LEU A 10 -1.79 -2.12 6.18
C LEU A 10 -2.47 -2.20 7.53
N THR A 11 -1.80 -1.67 8.55
CA THR A 11 -2.35 -1.61 9.91
C THR A 11 -2.52 -0.18 10.36
N ASP A 12 -3.55 0.09 11.14
CA ASP A 12 -3.72 1.39 11.80
C ASP A 12 -2.79 1.56 13.02
N VAL A 13 -2.98 2.66 13.75
CA VAL A 13 -2.24 3.01 14.98
C VAL A 13 -2.47 2.04 16.15
N GLN A 14 -3.56 1.26 16.11
CA GLN A 14 -3.90 0.24 17.10
C GLN A 14 -3.48 -1.17 16.66
N ASN A 15 -2.78 -1.29 15.53
CA ASN A 15 -2.43 -2.55 14.87
C ASN A 15 -3.63 -3.35 14.32
N ASN A 16 -4.80 -2.74 14.16
CA ASN A 16 -5.90 -3.38 13.44
C ASN A 16 -5.52 -3.49 11.96
N ILE A 17 -5.79 -4.64 11.34
CA ILE A 17 -5.58 -4.84 9.91
C ILE A 17 -6.68 -4.09 9.15
N ILE A 18 -6.27 -3.09 8.37
CA ILE A 18 -7.16 -2.31 7.49
C ILE A 18 -7.19 -2.91 6.09
N VAL A 19 -6.05 -3.42 5.62
CA VAL A 19 -5.91 -4.06 4.31
C VAL A 19 -5.08 -5.32 4.46
N ASP A 20 -5.56 -6.44 3.92
CA ASP A 20 -4.75 -7.62 3.62
C ASP A 20 -4.54 -7.68 2.10
N PHE A 21 -3.31 -7.42 1.66
CA PHE A 21 -2.98 -7.34 0.24
C PHE A 21 -3.17 -8.66 -0.51
N SER A 22 -3.13 -9.81 0.18
CA SER A 22 -3.32 -11.12 -0.44
C SER A 22 -4.77 -11.39 -0.86
N THR A 23 -5.72 -10.67 -0.27
CA THR A 23 -7.16 -10.83 -0.50
C THR A 23 -7.70 -9.93 -1.61
N ILE A 24 -6.91 -8.96 -2.07
CA ILE A 24 -7.38 -7.97 -3.05
C ILE A 24 -7.54 -8.62 -4.42
N LYS A 25 -8.78 -8.63 -4.92
CA LYS A 25 -9.10 -9.14 -6.26
C LYS A 25 -8.54 -8.21 -7.32
N ARG A 26 -7.73 -8.77 -8.22
CA ARG A 26 -7.10 -8.04 -9.32
C ARG A 26 -7.82 -8.35 -10.63
N ASN A 27 -8.04 -7.32 -11.44
CA ASN A 27 -8.46 -7.50 -12.83
C ASN A 27 -7.42 -8.38 -13.58
N PRO A 28 -7.84 -9.42 -14.32
CA PRO A 28 -6.94 -10.26 -15.10
C PRO A 28 -5.98 -9.49 -16.02
N ILE A 29 -6.43 -8.41 -16.67
CA ILE A 29 -5.60 -7.62 -17.60
C ILE A 29 -4.49 -6.89 -16.83
N SER A 30 -4.83 -6.23 -15.72
CA SER A 30 -3.83 -5.53 -14.90
C SER A 30 -2.87 -6.49 -14.23
N LYS A 31 -3.33 -7.70 -13.86
CA LYS A 31 -2.49 -8.78 -13.34
C LYS A 31 -1.44 -9.23 -14.36
N PHE A 32 -1.79 -9.27 -15.64
CA PHE A 32 -0.86 -9.66 -16.70
C PHE A 32 0.17 -8.56 -17.02
N LEU A 33 -0.29 -7.31 -17.22
CA LEU A 33 0.59 -6.19 -17.59
C LEU A 33 1.49 -5.74 -16.42
N TYR A 34 0.95 -5.77 -15.20
CA TYR A 34 1.61 -5.23 -14.02
C TYR A 34 1.57 -6.23 -12.86
N PRO A 35 2.19 -7.42 -12.99
CA PRO A 35 2.02 -8.52 -12.04
C PRO A 35 2.43 -8.18 -10.61
N LYS A 36 3.31 -7.19 -10.44
CA LYS A 36 3.85 -6.70 -9.17
C LYS A 36 3.08 -5.51 -8.56
N ARG A 37 2.05 -4.99 -9.24
CA ARG A 37 1.37 -3.75 -8.83
C ARG A 37 -0.05 -3.97 -8.38
N LEU A 38 -0.46 -3.15 -7.42
CA LEU A 38 -1.83 -3.05 -6.94
C LEU A 38 -2.24 -1.59 -6.89
N SER A 39 -3.19 -1.19 -7.75
CA SER A 39 -3.66 0.19 -7.80
C SER A 39 -4.40 0.55 -6.51
N PHE A 40 -4.21 1.79 -6.03
CA PHE A 40 -4.93 2.27 -4.86
C PHE A 40 -6.46 2.20 -5.07
N ASN A 41 -6.94 2.49 -6.28
CA ASN A 41 -8.36 2.38 -6.65
C ASN A 41 -8.94 0.96 -6.58
N SER A 42 -8.11 -0.08 -6.43
CA SER A 42 -8.60 -1.45 -6.19
C SER A 42 -8.82 -1.77 -4.71
N ILE A 43 -8.60 -0.81 -3.82
CA ILE A 43 -8.59 -0.99 -2.36
C ILE A 43 -9.54 0.04 -1.72
N ASN A 44 -10.79 -0.38 -1.47
CA ASN A 44 -11.86 0.50 -1.00
C ASN A 44 -11.61 1.16 0.37
N GLN A 45 -10.68 0.62 1.16
CA GLN A 45 -10.36 1.13 2.50
C GLN A 45 -9.45 2.37 2.46
N LEU A 46 -8.84 2.67 1.32
CA LEU A 46 -7.94 3.81 1.17
C LEU A 46 -8.71 5.09 0.88
N PRO A 47 -8.29 6.24 1.45
CA PRO A 47 -8.93 7.52 1.18
C PRO A 47 -8.43 8.19 -0.11
N TYR A 48 -7.51 7.56 -0.84
CA TYR A 48 -6.89 8.06 -2.07
C TYR A 48 -6.93 6.97 -3.13
N SER A 49 -6.98 7.34 -4.41
CA SER A 49 -7.02 6.33 -5.48
C SER A 49 -5.93 6.51 -6.55
N GLY A 50 -5.24 7.64 -6.57
CA GLY A 50 -4.20 7.98 -7.53
C GLY A 50 -2.84 7.34 -7.23
N GLY A 51 -2.53 6.27 -7.96
CA GLY A 51 -1.25 5.55 -7.85
C GLY A 51 -1.40 4.05 -7.58
N TYR A 52 -0.33 3.45 -7.07
CA TYR A 52 -0.28 2.01 -6.80
C TYR A 52 0.78 1.63 -5.76
N PHE A 53 0.57 0.49 -5.12
CA PHE A 53 1.63 -0.26 -4.44
C PHE A 53 2.38 -1.10 -5.46
N GLU A 54 3.71 -1.16 -5.34
CA GLU A 54 4.57 -2.06 -6.12
C GLU A 54 5.37 -2.97 -5.19
N PHE A 55 5.23 -4.27 -5.41
CA PHE A 55 5.89 -5.32 -4.65
C PHE A 55 7.07 -5.84 -5.48
N ASP A 56 8.29 -5.64 -4.99
CA ASP A 56 9.51 -6.07 -5.68
C ASP A 56 10.46 -6.81 -4.76
N GLY A 57 10.42 -8.15 -4.85
CA GLY A 57 11.15 -9.02 -3.93
C GLY A 57 10.68 -8.81 -2.49
N ASP A 58 11.59 -8.36 -1.63
CA ASP A 58 11.32 -8.04 -0.23
C ASP A 58 10.95 -6.58 0.01
N LYS A 59 10.94 -5.74 -1.05
CA LYS A 59 10.62 -4.33 -0.96
C LYS A 59 9.20 -4.04 -1.39
N VAL A 60 8.60 -3.04 -0.75
CA VAL A 60 7.29 -2.51 -1.10
C VAL A 60 7.40 -1.01 -1.25
N TYR A 61 6.91 -0.51 -2.39
CA TYR A 61 6.90 0.91 -2.71
C TYR A 61 5.47 1.39 -2.87
N MET A 62 5.25 2.66 -2.56
CA MET A 62 4.10 3.43 -3.04
C MET A 62 4.56 4.30 -4.19
N GLU A 63 3.85 4.25 -5.31
CA GLU A 63 3.92 5.24 -6.36
C GLU A 63 2.68 6.14 -6.23
N ILE A 64 2.88 7.40 -5.84
CA ILE A 64 1.80 8.36 -5.55
C ILE A 64 1.61 9.26 -6.77
N GLN A 65 0.46 9.14 -7.42
CA GLN A 65 0.09 9.86 -8.63
C GLN A 65 -1.32 10.43 -8.45
N PRO A 66 -1.47 11.47 -7.62
CA PRO A 66 -2.78 11.98 -7.21
C PRO A 66 -3.53 12.54 -8.43
N PHE A 67 -4.85 12.32 -8.48
CA PHE A 67 -5.74 13.01 -9.41
C PHE A 67 -6.54 14.11 -8.71
N GLU A 68 -7.29 14.89 -9.47
CA GLU A 68 -8.11 15.97 -8.94
C GLU A 68 -9.11 15.46 -7.89
N GLY A 69 -9.05 16.00 -6.68
CA GLY A 69 -9.89 15.60 -5.55
C GLY A 69 -9.30 14.53 -4.63
N ASP A 70 -8.16 13.91 -4.98
CA ASP A 70 -7.45 13.02 -4.05
C ASP A 70 -6.91 13.81 -2.84
N PRO A 71 -6.99 13.26 -1.61
CA PRO A 71 -6.36 13.87 -0.45
C PRO A 71 -4.84 13.77 -0.52
N SER A 72 -4.16 14.69 0.16
CA SER A 72 -2.70 14.65 0.30
C SER A 72 -2.26 13.42 1.09
N ILE A 73 -1.32 12.67 0.52
CA ILE A 73 -0.61 11.58 1.19
C ILE A 73 0.65 12.15 1.84
N ARG A 74 0.92 11.73 3.07
CA ARG A 74 2.13 12.05 3.83
C ARG A 74 2.85 10.78 4.24
N ILE A 75 4.17 10.78 4.18
CA ILE A 75 5.01 9.70 4.70
C ILE A 75 5.88 10.29 5.81
N ASN A 76 5.75 9.74 7.02
CA ASN A 76 6.34 10.29 8.25
C ASN A 76 6.06 11.80 8.41
N SER A 77 4.80 12.18 8.22
CA SER A 77 4.28 13.56 8.29
C SER A 77 4.75 14.53 7.20
N VAL A 78 5.63 14.11 6.29
CA VAL A 78 6.07 14.91 5.13
C VAL A 78 5.17 14.63 3.93
N PRO A 79 4.64 15.64 3.22
CA PRO A 79 3.92 15.43 1.97
C PRO A 79 4.74 14.60 0.99
N ALA A 80 4.13 13.55 0.42
CA ALA A 80 4.80 12.61 -0.46
C ALA A 80 4.11 12.57 -1.84
N ASN A 81 4.92 12.59 -2.88
CA ASN A 81 4.53 12.43 -4.29
C ASN A 81 5.52 11.48 -4.98
N GLY A 82 5.08 10.81 -6.04
CA GLY A 82 5.93 9.86 -6.77
C GLY A 82 6.29 8.62 -5.95
N ARG A 83 7.46 8.05 -6.21
CA ARG A 83 7.91 6.79 -5.59
C ARG A 83 8.42 6.98 -4.16
N SER A 84 7.94 6.16 -3.23
CA SER A 84 8.42 6.09 -1.85
C SER A 84 8.56 4.65 -1.37
N ASP A 85 9.66 4.33 -0.71
CA ASP A 85 9.88 3.03 -0.07
C ASP A 85 9.12 2.97 1.26
N ILE A 86 8.24 1.97 1.40
CA ILE A 86 7.43 1.75 2.60
C ILE A 86 7.74 0.41 3.29
N THR A 87 8.80 -0.28 2.85
CA THR A 87 9.19 -1.62 3.30
C THR A 87 9.33 -1.69 4.82
N ASN A 88 9.92 -0.66 5.42
CA ASN A 88 10.18 -0.58 6.86
C ASN A 88 9.00 0.00 7.67
N GLY A 89 7.82 0.10 7.06
CA GLY A 89 6.59 0.53 7.71
C GLY A 89 6.61 1.98 8.24
N PRO A 90 7.01 2.98 7.44
CA PRO A 90 6.80 4.38 7.82
C PRO A 90 5.30 4.67 7.99
N TRP A 91 4.96 5.71 8.74
CA TRP A 91 3.57 6.15 8.86
C TRP A 91 3.12 6.81 7.57
N ILE A 92 2.05 6.28 6.99
CA ILE A 92 1.37 6.79 5.80
C ILE A 92 0.10 7.47 6.27
N GLY A 93 0.05 8.80 6.17
CA GLY A 93 -1.06 9.63 6.62
C GLY A 93 -1.87 10.19 5.45
N SER A 94 -3.20 10.15 5.56
CA SER A 94 -4.12 10.82 4.62
C SER A 94 -5.49 11.00 5.25
N SER A 95 -6.14 12.16 5.02
CA SER A 95 -7.50 12.47 5.51
C SER A 95 -7.70 12.19 7.01
N GLY A 96 -6.71 12.53 7.84
CA GLY A 96 -6.75 12.30 9.29
C GLY A 96 -6.54 10.84 9.73
N LYS A 97 -6.36 9.90 8.80
CA LYS A 97 -6.06 8.49 9.08
C LYS A 97 -4.56 8.21 8.91
N GLN A 98 -4.04 7.27 9.70
CA GLN A 98 -2.67 6.80 9.59
C GLN A 98 -2.62 5.28 9.52
N VAL A 99 -1.84 4.77 8.57
CA VAL A 99 -1.57 3.34 8.41
C VAL A 99 -0.08 3.11 8.19
N ARG A 100 0.38 1.89 8.37
CA ARG A 100 1.75 1.47 7.99
C ARG A 100 1.74 0.08 7.39
N PHE A 101 2.71 -0.18 6.53
CA PHE A 101 2.91 -1.51 5.99
C PHE A 101 3.52 -2.46 7.01
N LYS A 102 3.06 -3.71 7.00
CA LYS A 102 3.60 -4.83 7.76
C LYS A 102 3.72 -6.04 6.85
N LYS A 103 4.91 -6.66 6.81
CA LYS A 103 5.15 -7.87 6.02
C LYS A 103 4.39 -9.09 6.58
N ASN A 104 4.34 -9.19 7.91
CA ASN A 104 3.74 -10.30 8.65
C ASN A 104 2.50 -9.84 9.44
N ILE A 105 1.69 -10.79 9.91
CA ILE A 105 0.52 -10.53 10.74
C ILE A 105 0.97 -9.91 12.08
N PRO A 106 0.35 -8.82 12.55
CA PRO A 106 0.86 -8.05 13.70
C PRO A 106 0.88 -8.80 15.03
N TYR A 107 0.07 -9.86 15.16
CA TYR A 107 -0.11 -10.61 16.41
C TYR A 107 0.77 -11.87 16.52
N ILE A 108 1.60 -12.15 15.51
CA ILE A 108 2.53 -13.30 15.52
C ILE A 108 3.90 -12.92 16.10
N ASP A 109 4.20 -11.61 16.22
CA ASP A 109 5.46 -11.11 16.77
C ASP A 109 5.35 -10.77 18.29
N MET A 110 4.43 -11.42 19.02
CA MET A 110 4.31 -11.35 20.50
C MET A 110 4.86 -12.61 21.17
#